data_AF-A0A6A1TXP0-F1
#
_entry.id   AF-A0A6A1TXP0-F1
#
_cell.length_a   1.000
_cell.length_b   1.000
_cell.length_c   1.000
_cell.angle_alpha   90.00
_cell.angle_beta   90.00
_cell.angle_gamma   90.00
#
_symmetry.space_group_name_H-M   'P 1'
#
loop_
_entity.id
_entity.type
_entity.pdbx_description
1 polymer ?
#
loop_
_entity_poly.entity_id
_entity_poly.type
_entity_poly.pdbx_seq_one_letter_code
_entity_poly.pdbx_strand_id
1 'polypeptide(L)'
;MSSEDKKRATLDFGNLNDTPAPPVDSDAVKAATRAAGFRETPKASASETTVPIRATRRTRRKTGRTEQFATRLRAETIEAIYNYADQHEITLAETIERAVAALRNDAK
;
A
#
# COMPACT_ATOMS: atom_id res chain seq x y z
N MET A 1 -30.40 -18.42 6.67
CA MET A 1 -29.90 -17.32 5.81
C MET A 1 -31.04 -16.91 4.90
N SER A 2 -31.63 -15.75 5.15
CA SER A 2 -32.69 -15.20 4.30
C SER A 2 -32.10 -14.83 2.93
N SER A 3 -32.94 -14.81 1.89
CA SER A 3 -32.56 -14.35 0.55
C SER A 3 -32.01 -12.92 0.58
N GLU A 4 -32.45 -12.07 1.51
CA GLU A 4 -31.90 -10.73 1.72
C GLU A 4 -30.48 -10.73 2.31
N ASP A 5 -30.18 -11.65 3.23
CA ASP A 5 -28.83 -11.77 3.82
C ASP A 5 -27.81 -12.15 2.74
N LYS A 6 -28.26 -12.97 1.77
CA LYS A 6 -27.43 -13.39 0.64
C LYS A 6 -27.17 -12.24 -0.34
N LYS A 7 -28.17 -11.40 -0.63
CA LYS A 7 -28.01 -10.21 -1.48
C LYS A 7 -27.06 -9.17 -0.86
N ARG A 8 -27.15 -8.97 0.46
CA ARG A 8 -26.22 -8.11 1.21
C ARG A 8 -24.79 -8.66 1.21
N ALA A 9 -24.64 -9.97 1.39
CA ALA A 9 -23.33 -10.63 1.33
C ALA A 9 -22.69 -10.56 -0.06
N THR A 10 -23.48 -10.45 -1.13
CA THR A 10 -22.99 -10.33 -2.51
C THR A 10 -22.91 -8.90 -3.03
N LEU A 11 -23.12 -7.88 -2.16
CA LEU A 11 -23.15 -6.46 -2.56
C LEU A 11 -24.11 -6.19 -3.75
N ASP A 12 -25.20 -6.96 -3.83
CA ASP A 12 -26.22 -6.79 -4.87
C ASP A 12 -27.29 -5.81 -4.38
N PHE A 13 -27.10 -4.54 -4.70
CA PHE A 13 -27.99 -3.44 -4.34
C PHE A 13 -29.14 -3.23 -5.34
N GLY A 14 -29.36 -4.19 -6.26
CA GLY A 14 -30.38 -4.09 -7.30
C GLY A 14 -30.01 -3.10 -8.41
N ASN A 15 -31.04 -2.64 -9.13
CA ASN A 15 -30.87 -1.78 -10.30
C ASN A 15 -30.63 -0.33 -9.84
N LEU A 16 -29.38 -0.01 -9.51
CA LEU A 16 -28.94 1.35 -9.19
C LEU A 16 -29.06 2.23 -10.44
N ASN A 17 -29.69 3.39 -10.30
CA ASN A 17 -29.73 4.37 -11.37
C ASN A 17 -28.32 4.92 -11.58
N ASP A 18 -27.64 4.48 -12.64
CA ASP A 18 -26.29 4.94 -13.05
C ASP A 18 -26.29 6.35 -13.65
N THR A 19 -27.38 7.11 -13.49
CA THR A 19 -27.44 8.49 -13.96
C THR A 19 -26.53 9.35 -13.09
N PRO A 20 -25.55 10.06 -13.66
CA PRO A 20 -24.70 10.96 -12.90
C PRO A 20 -25.55 11.97 -12.14
N ALA A 21 -25.28 12.14 -10.85
CA ALA A 21 -25.96 13.16 -10.06
C ALA A 21 -25.71 14.55 -10.68
N PRO A 22 -26.70 15.45 -10.68
CA PRO A 22 -26.51 16.81 -11.17
C PRO A 22 -25.43 17.53 -10.34
N PRO A 23 -24.69 18.47 -10.96
CA PRO A 23 -23.68 19.25 -10.25
C PRO A 23 -24.33 20.02 -9.09
N VAL A 24 -23.80 19.84 -7.89
CA VAL A 24 -24.28 20.51 -6.68
C VAL A 24 -23.54 21.84 -6.53
N ASP A 25 -24.28 22.91 -6.23
CA ASP A 25 -23.69 24.20 -5.90
C ASP A 25 -22.97 24.13 -4.54
N SER A 26 -21.65 24.32 -4.58
CA SER A 26 -20.80 24.26 -3.40
C SER A 26 -21.13 25.33 -2.36
N ASP A 27 -21.66 26.48 -2.78
CA ASP A 27 -21.97 27.59 -1.87
C ASP A 27 -23.27 27.35 -1.11
N ALA A 28 -24.27 26.73 -1.77
CA ALA A 28 -25.48 26.26 -1.12
C ALA A 28 -25.18 25.21 -0.02
N VAL A 29 -24.23 24.30 -0.27
CA VAL A 29 -23.79 23.29 0.72
C VAL A 29 -23.10 23.95 1.91
N LYS A 30 -22.21 24.92 1.69
CA LYS A 30 -21.55 25.68 2.78
C LYS A 30 -22.56 26.47 3.61
N ALA A 31 -23.55 27.10 2.97
CA ALA A 31 -24.58 27.87 3.65
C ALA A 31 -25.44 26.97 4.56
N ALA A 32 -25.89 25.81 4.04
CA ALA A 32 -26.64 24.83 4.83
C ALA A 32 -25.82 24.28 6.00
N THR A 33 -24.54 23.99 5.77
CA THR A 33 -23.62 23.46 6.80
C THR A 33 -23.38 24.48 7.92
N ARG A 34 -23.25 25.76 7.57
CA ARG A 34 -23.14 26.87 8.54
C ARG A 34 -24.45 27.07 9.33
N ALA A 35 -25.60 26.98 8.67
CA ALA A 35 -26.91 27.06 9.31
C ALA A 35 -27.14 25.90 10.30
N ALA A 36 -26.59 24.72 10.02
CA ALA A 36 -26.60 23.56 10.92
C ALA A 36 -25.57 23.67 12.08
N GLY A 37 -24.85 24.78 12.20
CA GLY A 37 -23.95 25.06 13.32
C GLY A 37 -22.55 24.47 13.19
N PHE A 38 -22.19 23.90 12.03
CA PHE A 38 -20.82 23.45 11.79
C PHE A 38 -19.89 24.66 11.61
N ARG A 39 -18.75 24.62 12.31
CA ARG A 39 -17.69 25.62 12.17
C ARG A 39 -16.69 25.16 11.12
N GLU A 40 -16.33 26.05 10.20
CA GLU A 40 -15.25 25.79 9.24
C GLU A 40 -13.93 25.66 9.99
N THR A 41 -13.31 24.48 9.93
CA THR A 41 -11.94 24.30 10.40
C THR A 41 -11.00 25.07 9.48
N PRO A 42 -9.92 25.69 10.01
CA PRO A 42 -8.94 26.36 9.16
C PRO A 42 -8.41 25.37 8.13
N LYS A 43 -8.71 25.65 6.85
CA LYS A 43 -8.25 24.85 5.73
C LYS A 43 -6.73 25.03 5.69
N ALA A 44 -5.98 23.93 5.79
CA ALA A 44 -4.55 23.97 5.49
C ALA A 44 -4.39 24.64 4.12
N SER A 45 -3.45 25.58 4.00
CA SER A 45 -3.14 26.25 2.75
C SER A 45 -3.11 25.19 1.65
N ALA A 46 -3.93 25.37 0.61
CA ALA A 46 -3.95 24.47 -0.52
C ALA A 46 -2.51 24.38 -1.05
N SER A 47 -1.80 23.30 -0.70
CA SER A 47 -0.70 22.86 -1.52
C SER A 47 -1.35 22.64 -2.87
N GLU A 48 -0.97 23.45 -3.85
CA GLU A 48 -1.31 23.21 -5.25
C GLU A 48 -1.24 21.69 -5.46
N THR A 49 -2.36 21.10 -5.88
CA THR A 49 -2.39 19.71 -6.30
C THR A 49 -1.53 19.63 -7.55
N THR A 50 -0.21 19.64 -7.39
CA THR A 50 0.68 18.93 -8.28
C THR A 50 0.14 17.51 -8.25
N VAL A 51 -0.55 17.15 -9.32
CA VAL A 51 -0.66 15.75 -9.79
C VAL A 51 0.59 15.04 -9.32
N PRO A 52 0.51 13.87 -8.65
CA PRO A 52 1.68 13.06 -8.49
C PRO A 52 2.06 12.63 -9.90
N ILE A 53 2.88 13.44 -10.59
CA ILE A 53 3.81 12.96 -11.57
C ILE A 53 4.54 11.91 -10.74
N ARG A 54 4.16 10.65 -10.95
CA ARG A 54 4.78 9.48 -10.36
C ARG A 54 6.26 9.77 -10.47
N ALA A 55 6.86 10.23 -9.37
CA ALA A 55 8.25 10.59 -9.40
C ALA A 55 8.89 9.32 -9.88
N THR A 56 9.43 9.34 -11.09
CA THR A 56 10.17 8.24 -11.66
C THR A 56 11.28 8.11 -10.64
N ARG A 57 11.07 7.20 -9.68
CA ARG A 57 11.96 6.97 -8.54
C ARG A 57 13.31 6.93 -9.20
N ARG A 58 14.15 7.94 -8.92
CA ARG A 58 15.46 8.05 -9.57
C ARG A 58 16.03 6.66 -9.55
N THR A 59 16.24 6.06 -10.72
CA THR A 59 16.85 4.74 -10.79
C THR A 59 18.15 4.90 -10.05
N ARG A 60 18.21 4.32 -8.85
CA ARG A 60 19.38 4.40 -7.99
C ARG A 60 20.50 3.82 -8.84
N ARG A 61 21.53 4.63 -9.12
CA ARG A 61 22.70 4.15 -9.88
C ARG A 61 23.15 2.85 -9.21
N LYS A 62 23.01 1.74 -9.91
CA LYS A 62 23.45 0.43 -9.41
C LYS A 62 24.97 0.49 -9.39
N THR A 63 25.56 0.87 -8.25
CA THR A 63 26.97 0.59 -8.00
C THR A 63 27.07 -0.94 -8.06
N GLY A 64 27.72 -1.52 -9.06
CA GLY A 64 27.69 -2.97 -9.37
C GLY A 64 28.26 -3.91 -8.29
N ARG A 65 28.24 -3.50 -7.02
CA ARG A 65 28.63 -4.28 -5.84
C ARG A 65 27.58 -5.33 -5.46
N THR A 66 26.31 -5.12 -5.82
CA THR A 66 25.20 -6.02 -5.46
C THR A 66 24.24 -6.16 -6.64
N GLU A 67 23.85 -7.41 -6.95
CA GLU A 67 22.90 -7.74 -8.02
C GLU A 67 21.52 -8.11 -7.45
N GLN A 68 20.47 -8.02 -8.27
CA GLN A 68 19.13 -8.44 -7.86
C GLN A 68 19.00 -9.96 -7.96
N PHE A 69 18.45 -10.58 -6.92
CA PHE A 69 18.24 -12.02 -6.84
C PHE A 69 16.74 -12.31 -6.73
N ALA A 70 16.15 -12.89 -7.78
CA ALA A 70 14.73 -13.23 -7.83
C ALA A 70 14.57 -14.75 -7.81
N THR A 71 13.94 -15.29 -6.76
CA THR A 71 13.73 -16.73 -6.58
C THR A 71 12.38 -17.02 -5.93
N ARG A 72 12.01 -18.31 -5.92
CA ARG A 72 10.85 -18.84 -5.20
C ARG A 72 11.33 -19.73 -4.08
N LEU A 73 10.74 -19.57 -2.90
CA LEU A 73 11.05 -20.34 -1.70
C LEU A 73 9.75 -20.82 -1.05
N ARG A 74 9.85 -21.80 -0.15
CA ARG A 74 8.72 -22.19 0.70
C ARG A 74 8.40 -21.06 1.68
N ALA A 75 7.14 -20.93 2.09
CA ALA A 75 6.70 -19.88 3.01
C ALA A 75 7.47 -19.93 4.35
N GLU A 76 7.63 -21.12 4.91
CA GLU A 76 8.39 -21.36 6.15
C GLU A 76 9.85 -20.89 6.05
N THR A 77 10.48 -21.10 4.89
CA THR A 77 11.86 -20.66 4.65
C THR A 77 11.94 -19.14 4.56
N ILE A 78 10.96 -18.49 3.94
CA ILE A 78 10.91 -17.02 3.84
C ILE A 78 10.80 -16.43 5.25
N GLU A 79 9.91 -16.97 6.08
CA GLU A 79 9.72 -16.52 7.47
C GLU A 79 10.99 -16.72 8.30
N ALA A 80 11.67 -17.87 8.16
CA ALA A 80 12.93 -18.13 8.84
C ALA A 80 14.03 -17.11 8.45
N ILE A 81 14.11 -16.73 7.17
CA ILE A 81 15.07 -15.72 6.70
C ILE A 81 14.76 -14.35 7.32
N TYR A 82 13.49 -13.94 7.35
CA TYR A 82 13.09 -12.67 7.97
C TYR A 82 13.42 -12.65 9.46
N ASN A 83 13.02 -13.70 10.20
CA ASN A 83 13.27 -13.78 11.64
C ASN A 83 14.77 -13.74 11.96
N TYR A 84 15.60 -14.43 11.18
CA TYR A 84 17.06 -14.39 11.36
C TYR A 84 17.63 -13.00 11.08
N ALA A 85 17.20 -12.35 10.00
CA ALA A 85 17.65 -11.01 9.65
C ALA A 85 17.30 -10.00 10.75
N ASP A 86 16.08 -10.05 11.29
CA ASP A 86 15.60 -9.16 12.34
C ASP A 86 16.34 -9.40 13.67
N GLN A 87 16.55 -10.66 14.07
CA GLN A 87 17.27 -11.01 15.29
C GLN A 87 18.74 -10.56 15.28
N HIS A 88 19.36 -10.53 14.10
CA HIS A 88 20.77 -10.19 13.94
C HIS A 88 21.00 -8.77 13.41
N GLU A 89 19.93 -7.99 13.21
CA GLU A 89 19.97 -6.62 12.68
C GLU A 89 20.73 -6.51 11.34
N ILE A 90 20.59 -7.52 10.47
CA ILE A 90 21.25 -7.59 9.17
C ILE A 90 20.26 -7.59 8.02
N THR A 91 20.77 -7.40 6.80
CA THR A 91 19.91 -7.43 5.60
C THR A 91 19.58 -8.86 5.16
N LEU A 92 18.47 -9.02 4.43
CA LEU A 92 18.11 -10.29 3.80
C LEU A 92 19.21 -10.81 2.86
N ALA A 93 19.85 -9.90 2.11
CA ALA A 93 20.94 -10.25 1.21
C ALA A 93 22.14 -10.80 1.97
N GLU A 94 22.54 -10.14 3.06
CA GLU A 94 23.64 -10.59 3.92
C GLU A 94 23.34 -11.94 4.58
N THR A 95 22.09 -12.16 4.99
CA THR A 95 21.64 -13.45 5.52
C THR A 95 21.87 -14.58 4.52
N ILE A 96 21.53 -14.35 3.25
CA ILE A 96 21.76 -15.31 2.16
C ILE A 96 23.26 -15.52 1.92
N GLU A 97 24.07 -14.45 1.91
CA GLU A 97 25.53 -14.55 1.74
C GLU A 97 26.18 -15.39 2.85
N ARG A 98 25.79 -15.16 4.12
CA ARG A 98 26.26 -15.95 5.27
C ARG A 98 25.85 -17.41 5.16
N ALA A 99 24.61 -17.69 4.74
CA ALA A 99 24.15 -19.06 4.52
C ALA A 99 24.98 -19.77 3.43
N VAL A 100 25.27 -19.11 2.32
CA VAL A 100 26.13 -19.66 1.25
C VAL A 100 27.56 -19.89 1.75
N ALA A 101 28.12 -18.97 2.54
CA ALA A 101 29.44 -19.15 3.14
C ALA A 101 29.49 -20.36 4.08
N ALA A 102 28.47 -20.56 4.92
CA ALA A 102 28.35 -21.72 5.80
C ALA A 102 28.29 -23.03 4.99
N LEU A 103 27.43 -23.11 3.98
CA LEU A 103 27.30 -24.29 3.11
C LEU A 103 28.62 -24.64 2.38
N ARG A 104 29.44 -23.65 2.04
CA ARG A 104 30.76 -23.87 1.42
C ARG A 104 31.79 -24.41 2.41
N ASN A 105 31.69 -24.04 3.68
CA ASN A 105 32.59 -24.51 4.73
C ASN A 105 32.24 -25.93 5.18
N ASP A 106 30.95 -26.29 5.21
CA ASP A 106 30.49 -27.65 5.52
C ASP A 106 30.87 -28.67 4.45
N ALA A 107 31.12 -28.22 3.21
CA ALA A 107 31.52 -29.07 2.09
C ALA A 107 33.03 -29.37 2.03
N LYS A 108 33.82 -28.88 3.00
CA LYS A 108 35.27 -29.08 3.12
C LYS A 108 35.60 -30.06 4.24
#